data_AF-A0A1W9G893-F1
#
_entry.id   AF-A0A1W9G893-F1
#
_cell.length_a   1.000
_cell.length_b   1.000
_cell.length_c   1.000
_cell.angle_alpha   90.00
_cell.angle_beta   90.00
_cell.angle_gamma   90.00
#
_symmetry.space_group_name_H-M   'P 1'
#
loop_
_entity.id
_entity.type
_entity.pdbx_description
1 polymer ?
#
loop_
_entity_poly.entity_id
_entity_poly.type
_entity_poly.pdbx_seq_one_letter_code
_entity_poly.pdbx_strand_id
1 'polypeptide(L)'
;MRPKGKPVDWIGSSREDLKFFPDEVQQAFGFGLCRVQLGELPPSAKPLKGNLGGVYELRERYEGNAYRVVYIAKLKEKIYVLHCFQKKSKSGIAVPPKEMDLIVQRLKLAIVDSKGATP
;
A
#
# COMPACT_ATOMS: atom_id res chain seq x y z
N MET A 1 10.98 -21.79 13.49
CA MET A 1 10.43 -20.44 13.77
C MET A 1 10.43 -19.67 12.47
N ARG A 2 9.29 -19.29 11.88
CA ARG A 2 9.31 -18.40 10.71
C ARG A 2 9.94 -17.07 11.15
N PRO A 3 10.88 -16.47 10.41
CA PRO A 3 11.37 -15.14 10.75
C PRO A 3 10.16 -14.21 10.85
N LYS A 4 10.00 -13.53 11.99
CA LYS A 4 8.93 -12.54 12.17
C LYS A 4 9.28 -11.36 11.27
N GLY A 5 8.74 -11.36 10.05
CA GLY A 5 8.81 -10.22 9.16
C GLY A 5 8.19 -8.98 9.80
N LYS A 6 8.48 -7.79 9.25
CA LYS A 6 7.90 -6.54 9.78
C LYS A 6 6.36 -6.66 9.83
N PRO A 7 5.69 -6.30 10.93
CA PRO A 7 4.23 -6.30 10.98
C PRO A 7 3.65 -5.30 9.97
N VAL A 8 2.46 -5.61 9.47
CA VAL A 8 1.69 -4.69 8.60
C VAL A 8 0.64 -3.99 9.45
N ASP A 9 0.59 -2.67 9.33
CA ASP A 9 -0.42 -1.82 9.93
C ASP A 9 -1.24 -1.13 8.83
N TRP A 10 -2.52 -0.92 9.09
CA TRP A 10 -3.47 -0.42 8.09
C TRP A 10 -3.97 0.95 8.52
N ILE A 11 -3.70 1.98 7.72
CA ILE A 11 -4.13 3.34 8.04
C ILE A 11 -5.53 3.61 7.48
N GLY A 12 -6.41 4.14 8.33
CA GLY A 12 -7.78 4.48 7.95
C GLY A 12 -8.55 3.27 7.42
N SER A 13 -9.33 3.45 6.35
CA SER A 13 -10.15 2.40 5.74
C SER A 13 -9.38 1.42 4.85
N SER A 14 -8.05 1.52 4.76
CA SER A 14 -7.29 0.79 3.73
C SER A 14 -7.46 -0.73 3.79
N ARG A 15 -7.68 -1.30 4.99
CA ARG A 15 -7.94 -2.74 5.15
C ARG A 15 -9.33 -3.11 4.64
N GLU A 16 -10.33 -2.29 4.95
CA GLU A 16 -11.71 -2.47 4.52
C GLU A 16 -11.80 -2.34 3.00
N ASP A 17 -11.13 -1.34 2.43
CA ASP A 17 -11.08 -1.11 0.98
C ASP A 17 -10.49 -2.31 0.24
N LEU A 18 -9.44 -2.95 0.79
CA LEU A 18 -8.88 -4.18 0.22
C LEU A 18 -9.87 -5.34 0.21
N LYS A 19 -10.69 -5.49 1.27
CA LYS A 19 -11.67 -6.58 1.38
C LYS A 19 -12.80 -6.48 0.35
N PHE A 20 -12.99 -5.32 -0.27
CA PHE A 20 -13.96 -5.13 -1.35
C PHE A 20 -13.39 -5.50 -2.74
N PHE A 21 -12.13 -5.90 -2.83
CA PHE A 21 -11.55 -6.37 -4.10
C PHE A 21 -11.94 -7.82 -4.39
N PRO A 22 -11.87 -8.26 -5.66
CA PRO A 22 -11.97 -9.68 -5.99
C PRO A 22 -10.96 -10.53 -5.21
N ASP A 23 -11.32 -11.78 -4.91
CA ASP A 23 -10.52 -12.66 -4.04
C ASP A 23 -9.12 -12.90 -4.61
N GLU A 24 -8.99 -13.05 -5.93
CA GLU A 24 -7.70 -13.22 -6.62
C GLU A 24 -6.80 -11.98 -6.42
N VAL A 25 -7.39 -10.80 -6.45
CA VAL A 25 -6.69 -9.53 -6.24
C VAL A 25 -6.26 -9.40 -4.77
N GLN A 26 -7.13 -9.77 -3.83
CA GLN A 26 -6.80 -9.81 -2.40
C GLN A 26 -5.63 -10.76 -2.12
N GLN A 27 -5.66 -11.97 -2.69
CA GLN A 27 -4.60 -12.96 -2.54
C GLN A 27 -3.27 -12.48 -3.14
N ALA A 28 -3.29 -11.90 -4.34
CA ALA A 28 -2.11 -11.35 -4.98
C ALA A 28 -1.45 -10.24 -4.13
N PHE A 29 -2.25 -9.31 -3.61
CA PHE A 29 -1.73 -8.27 -2.73
C PHE A 29 -1.28 -8.80 -1.37
N GLY A 30 -2.00 -9.76 -0.79
CA GLY A 30 -1.59 -10.43 0.45
C GLY A 30 -0.23 -11.12 0.31
N PHE A 31 0.00 -11.83 -0.80
CA PHE A 31 1.29 -12.43 -1.11
C PHE A 31 2.38 -11.38 -1.34
N GLY A 32 2.08 -10.31 -2.10
CA GLY A 32 2.99 -9.19 -2.30
C GLY A 32 3.41 -8.53 -0.99
N LEU A 33 2.46 -8.23 -0.11
CA LEU A 33 2.73 -7.68 1.22
C LEU A 33 3.55 -8.65 2.06
N CYS A 34 3.24 -9.96 2.04
CA CYS A 34 4.02 -10.96 2.76
C CYS A 34 5.50 -10.94 2.35
N ARG A 35 5.80 -10.80 1.05
CA ARG A 35 7.17 -10.63 0.55
C ARG A 35 7.82 -9.35 1.08
N VAL A 36 7.08 -8.24 1.11
CA VAL A 36 7.55 -6.97 1.71
C VAL A 36 7.85 -7.13 3.20
N GLN A 37 7.04 -7.90 3.95
CA GLN A 37 7.31 -8.20 5.37
C GLN A 37 8.64 -8.94 5.57
N LEU A 38 9.03 -9.78 4.60
CA LEU A 38 10.31 -10.49 4.58
C LEU A 38 11.48 -9.62 4.08
N GLY A 39 11.24 -8.35 3.76
CA GLY A 39 12.26 -7.42 3.26
C GLY A 39 12.50 -7.50 1.76
N GLU A 40 11.67 -8.26 1.02
CA GLU A 40 11.78 -8.36 -0.43
C GLU A 40 11.03 -7.21 -1.13
N LEU A 41 11.49 -6.86 -2.32
CA LEU A 41 10.75 -5.97 -3.23
C LEU A 41 10.05 -6.84 -4.30
N PRO A 42 8.73 -7.10 -4.19
CA PRO A 42 8.05 -7.94 -5.16
C PRO A 42 8.04 -7.28 -6.55
N PRO A 43 8.01 -8.03 -7.66
CA PRO A 43 8.05 -7.48 -9.02
C PRO A 43 6.93 -6.47 -9.34
N SER A 44 5.77 -6.63 -8.69
CA SER A 44 4.60 -5.75 -8.81
C SER A 44 4.75 -4.45 -8.02
N ALA A 45 5.74 -4.33 -7.12
CA ALA A 45 6.04 -3.09 -6.42
C ALA A 45 6.73 -2.09 -7.34
N LYS A 46 6.24 -0.85 -7.35
CA LYS A 46 6.84 0.30 -8.03
C LYS A 46 6.91 1.48 -7.07
N PRO A 47 7.95 2.32 -7.13
CA PRO A 47 7.94 3.59 -6.44
C PRO A 47 6.73 4.42 -6.85
N LEU A 48 6.02 4.98 -5.88
CA LEU A 48 4.88 5.84 -6.15
C LEU A 48 5.38 7.16 -6.76
N LYS A 49 4.81 7.56 -7.90
CA LYS A 49 5.11 8.86 -8.51
C LYS A 49 4.52 9.99 -7.67
N GLY A 50 5.26 11.08 -7.47
CA GLY A 50 4.76 12.27 -6.74
C GLY A 50 5.63 12.73 -5.56
N ASN A 51 6.94 12.45 -5.58
CA ASN A 51 7.91 12.91 -4.55
C ASN A 51 7.59 12.45 -3.10
N LEU A 52 6.90 11.32 -2.95
CA LEU A 52 6.67 10.68 -1.65
C LEU A 52 7.76 9.64 -1.39
N GLY A 53 8.93 10.11 -0.97
CA GLY A 53 10.13 9.28 -0.83
C GLY A 53 9.89 8.04 0.04
N GLY A 54 10.17 6.85 -0.52
CA GLY A 54 9.99 5.56 0.16
C GLY A 54 8.56 5.02 0.20
N VAL A 55 7.62 5.66 -0.48
CA VAL A 55 6.28 5.13 -0.73
C VAL A 55 6.28 4.31 -2.02
N TYR A 56 5.68 3.13 -1.96
CA TYR A 56 5.57 2.18 -3.06
C TYR A 56 4.11 1.83 -3.31
N GLU A 57 3.82 1.36 -4.51
CA GLU A 57 2.54 0.77 -4.90
C GLU A 57 2.75 -0.65 -5.42
N LEU A 58 1.96 -1.60 -4.93
CA LEU A 58 1.72 -2.87 -5.62
C LEU A 58 0.65 -2.63 -6.69
N ARG A 59 0.83 -3.24 -7.85
CA ARG A 59 -0.07 -3.08 -8.99
C ARG A 59 -0.58 -4.43 -9.44
N GLU A 60 -1.90 -4.60 -9.42
CA GLU A 60 -2.56 -5.77 -10.00
C GLU A 60 -3.59 -5.39 -11.04
N ARG A 61 -3.87 -6.33 -11.94
CA ARG A 61 -4.92 -6.22 -12.96
C ARG A 61 -5.81 -7.46 -12.89
N TYR A 62 -7.10 -7.24 -12.93
CA TYR A 62 -8.10 -8.31 -12.92
C TYR A 62 -9.32 -7.84 -13.72
N GLU A 63 -9.80 -8.66 -14.65
CA GLU A 63 -10.97 -8.37 -15.50
C GLU A 63 -10.96 -6.95 -16.13
N GLY A 64 -9.81 -6.55 -16.68
CA GLY A 64 -9.66 -5.23 -17.32
C GLY A 64 -9.58 -4.04 -16.34
N ASN A 65 -9.73 -4.28 -15.04
CA ASN A 65 -9.59 -3.29 -13.97
C ASN A 65 -8.16 -3.27 -13.43
N ALA A 66 -7.73 -2.12 -12.91
CA ALA A 66 -6.41 -1.93 -12.32
C ALA A 66 -6.53 -1.59 -10.84
N TYR A 67 -5.96 -2.42 -9.98
CA TYR A 67 -6.00 -2.27 -8.52
C TYR A 67 -4.65 -1.87 -7.98
N ARG A 68 -4.63 -1.12 -6.89
CA ARG A 68 -3.42 -0.60 -6.26
C ARG A 68 -3.47 -0.79 -4.75
N VAL A 69 -2.34 -1.18 -4.17
CA VAL A 69 -2.07 -1.11 -2.74
C VAL A 69 -0.85 -0.23 -2.53
N VAL A 70 -1.01 0.89 -1.85
CA VAL A 70 0.04 1.87 -1.58
C VAL A 70 0.53 1.70 -0.16
N TYR A 71 1.85 1.61 0.01
CA TYR A 71 2.47 1.33 1.31
C TYR A 71 3.82 2.04 1.50
N ILE A 72 4.27 2.11 2.74
CA ILE A 72 5.60 2.57 3.13
C ILE A 72 6.27 1.56 4.06
N ALA A 73 7.46 1.08 3.68
CA ALA A 73 8.22 0.08 4.42
C ALA A 73 9.52 0.62 5.05
N LYS A 74 9.90 1.87 4.73
CA LYS A 74 11.12 2.50 5.27
C LYS A 74 11.03 2.90 6.74
N LEU A 75 9.83 2.91 7.31
CA LEU A 75 9.64 3.18 8.74
C LEU A 75 10.13 1.96 9.54
N LYS A 76 10.81 2.19 10.67
CA LYS A 76 11.62 1.14 11.32
C LYS A 76 10.76 -0.05 11.79
N GLU A 77 9.60 0.22 12.38
CA GLU A 77 8.87 -0.79 13.14
C GLU A 77 7.85 -1.58 12.32
N LYS A 78 7.16 -0.93 11.38
CA LYS A 78 6.03 -1.52 10.66
C LYS A 78 6.07 -1.17 9.18
N ILE A 79 5.37 -1.97 8.39
CA ILE A 79 4.93 -1.61 7.04
C ILE A 79 3.55 -1.00 7.16
N TYR A 80 3.38 0.23 6.70
CA TYR A 80 2.06 0.87 6.73
C TYR A 80 1.42 0.78 5.36
N VAL A 81 0.26 0.14 5.27
CA VAL A 81 -0.61 0.25 4.11
C VAL A 81 -1.42 1.54 4.24
N LEU A 82 -1.22 2.43 3.27
CA LEU A 82 -1.79 3.76 3.26
C LEU A 82 -3.12 3.76 2.51
N HIS A 83 -3.21 3.05 1.38
CA HIS A 83 -4.43 3.10 0.58
C HIS A 83 -4.58 1.88 -0.32
N CYS A 84 -5.82 1.45 -0.51
CA CYS A 84 -6.20 0.40 -1.45
C CYS A 84 -7.31 0.94 -2.34
N PHE A 85 -7.10 0.99 -3.66
CA PHE A 85 -8.14 1.47 -4.58
C PHE A 85 -8.10 0.78 -5.95
N GLN A 86 -9.27 0.73 -6.60
CA GLN A 86 -9.39 0.42 -8.01
C GLN A 86 -9.28 1.72 -8.81
N LYS A 87 -8.31 1.81 -9.71
CA LYS A 87 -8.17 2.95 -10.63
C LYS A 87 -9.30 2.90 -11.66
N LYS A 88 -10.24 3.85 -11.57
CA LYS A 88 -11.39 3.96 -12.49
C LYS A 88 -11.01 4.45 -13.89
N SER A 89 -9.98 5.29 -14.01
CA SER A 89 -9.53 5.79 -15.31
C SER A 89 -8.67 4.77 -16.07
N LYS A 90 -9.07 4.46 -17.31
CA LYS A 90 -8.33 3.59 -18.24
C LYS A 90 -7.11 4.29 -18.86
N SER A 91 -7.01 5.62 -18.77
CA SER A 91 -5.90 6.41 -19.32
C SER A 91 -4.92 6.87 -18.25
N GLY A 92 -3.63 6.90 -18.61
CA GLY A 92 -2.54 7.41 -17.76
C GLY A 92 -2.02 6.44 -16.69
N ILE A 93 -0.74 6.61 -16.34
CA ILE A 93 -0.06 5.85 -15.25
C ILE A 93 -0.20 6.58 -13.90
N ALA A 94 -0.59 7.86 -13.92
CA ALA A 94 -0.71 8.68 -12.73
C ALA A 94 -1.85 8.22 -11.82
N VAL A 95 -1.61 8.31 -10.52
CA VAL A 95 -2.64 8.19 -9.49
C VAL A 95 -3.52 9.45 -9.54
N PRO A 96 -4.86 9.32 -9.54
CA PRO A 96 -5.74 10.49 -9.56
C PRO A 96 -5.47 11.44 -8.37
N PRO A 97 -5.62 12.77 -8.53
CA PRO A 97 -5.31 13.74 -7.47
C PRO A 97 -5.97 13.44 -6.12
N LYS A 98 -7.27 13.09 -6.13
CA LYS A 98 -8.01 12.72 -4.91
C LYS A 98 -7.39 11.53 -4.16
N GLU A 99 -6.91 10.53 -4.89
CA GLU A 99 -6.24 9.37 -4.28
C GLU A 99 -4.86 9.76 -3.73
N MET A 100 -4.14 10.64 -4.44
CA MET A 100 -2.86 11.17 -3.99
C MET A 100 -2.99 11.98 -2.70
N ASP A 101 -3.99 12.86 -2.60
CA ASP A 101 -4.24 13.66 -1.40
C ASP A 101 -4.49 12.78 -0.17
N LEU A 102 -5.29 11.73 -0.34
CA LEU A 102 -5.57 10.75 0.71
C LEU A 102 -4.31 9.98 1.13
N ILE A 103 -3.48 9.57 0.17
CA ILE A 103 -2.19 8.91 0.44
C ILE A 103 -1.28 9.84 1.26
N VAL A 104 -1.19 11.12 0.90
CA VAL A 104 -0.38 12.12 1.62
C VAL A 104 -0.89 12.30 3.05
N GLN A 105 -2.20 12.41 3.24
CA GLN A 105 -2.80 12.53 4.57
C GLN A 105 -2.49 11.31 5.44
N ARG A 106 -2.68 10.10 4.91
CA ARG A 106 -2.43 8.85 5.64
C ARG A 106 -0.95 8.58 5.89
N LEU A 107 -0.07 9.04 5.00
CA LEU A 107 1.38 9.01 5.22
C LEU A 107 1.78 9.84 6.44
N LYS A 108 1.18 11.01 6.65
CA LYS A 108 1.44 11.83 7.85
C LYS A 108 1.06 11.08 9.12
N LEU A 109 -0.09 10.39 9.12
CA LEU A 109 -0.52 9.55 10.26
C LEU A 109 0.47 8.41 10.53
N ALA A 110 0.91 7.69 9.49
CA ALA A 110 1.92 6.63 9.62
C ALA A 110 3.25 7.16 10.19
N ILE A 111 3.68 8.36 9.79
CA ILE A 111 4.90 8.98 10.33
C ILE A 111 4.74 9.31 11.82
N VAL A 112 3.57 9.81 12.24
CA VAL A 112 3.27 10.10 13.65
C VAL A 112 3.26 8.82 14.48
N ASP A 113 2.56 7.77 14.03
CA ASP A 113 2.55 6.46 14.69
C ASP A 113 3.98 5.89 14.83
N SER A 114 4.78 5.96 13.75
CA SER A 114 6.15 5.42 13.75
C SER A 114 7.12 6.12 14.70
N LYS A 115 6.75 7.27 15.26
CA LYS A 115 7.54 8.01 16.26
C LYS A 115 7.12 7.67 17.70
N GLY A 116 6.20 6.72 17.90
CA GLY A 116 5.68 6.34 19.21
C GLY A 116 4.69 7.36 19.80
N ALA A 117 4.20 8.30 18.98
CA ALA A 117 3.20 9.27 19.39
C ALA A 117 1.83 8.83 18.89
N THR A 118 1.18 7.91 19.60
CA THR A 118 -0.27 7.78 19.52
C THR A 118 -0.88 8.96 20.28
N PRO A 119 -1.82 9.74 19.72
CA PRO A 119 -2.63 10.68 20.49
C PRO A 119 -3.53 9.95 21.50
#